data_AF-A0A806LKV5-F1
#
_entry.id   AF-A0A806LKV5-F1
#
_cell.length_a   1.000
_cell.length_b   1.000
_cell.length_c   1.000
_cell.angle_alpha   90.00
_cell.angle_beta   90.00
_cell.angle_gamma   90.00
#
_symmetry.space_group_name_H-M   'P 1'
#
loop_
_entity.id
_entity.type
_entity.pdbx_description
1 polymer ?
#
loop_
_entity_poly.entity_id
_entity_poly.type
_entity_poly.pdbx_seq_one_letter_code
_entity_poly.pdbx_strand_id
1 'polypeptide(L)'
;MKKVIGFAMIALASLSLAACGSQSNGKSANKSGDVASKSEQPTATNKKIAKELEAKFNTDGEKNVETKIQTDVVDDTDKTGHQVIQVILTNQDSLKNMKAAKDALDSNTANDTQKLSIKGVQVNVGEEAKKLANDKDQIEFGWTLGSADQLDLIAKSTKTKNLIDIVE
;
A
#
# COMPACT_ATOMS: atom_id res chain seq x y z
N MET A 1 39.96 -10.45 -42.01
CA MET A 1 40.20 -9.00 -42.21
C MET A 1 39.74 -8.26 -40.97
N LYS A 2 40.62 -7.41 -40.44
CA LYS A 2 40.45 -6.60 -39.21
C LYS A 2 39.22 -5.69 -39.32
N LYS A 3 38.48 -5.46 -38.23
CA LYS A 3 38.40 -4.16 -37.51
C LYS A 3 37.83 -4.36 -36.10
N VAL A 4 38.66 -4.03 -35.12
CA VAL A 4 38.32 -3.75 -33.72
C VAL A 4 37.92 -2.27 -33.62
N ILE A 5 36.96 -1.93 -32.77
CA ILE A 5 36.90 -0.66 -32.03
C ILE A 5 36.19 -0.96 -30.70
N GLY A 6 36.89 -0.73 -29.60
CA GLY A 6 36.34 -0.69 -28.25
C GLY A 6 36.15 0.75 -27.79
N PHE A 7 35.27 0.94 -26.81
CA PHE A 7 35.19 2.10 -25.92
C PHE A 7 34.63 1.57 -24.59
N ALA A 8 35.50 1.41 -23.58
CA ALA A 8 35.79 2.38 -22.53
C ALA A 8 34.79 2.27 -21.36
N MET A 9 35.23 1.53 -20.33
CA MET A 9 34.62 1.48 -19.01
C MET A 9 34.60 2.87 -18.36
N ILE A 10 33.44 3.27 -17.85
CA ILE A 10 33.33 4.36 -16.88
C ILE A 10 33.09 3.71 -15.51
N ALA A 11 34.14 3.73 -14.69
CA ALA A 11 34.06 3.38 -13.27
C ALA A 11 33.38 4.54 -12.52
N LEU A 12 32.21 4.29 -11.92
CA LEU A 12 31.62 5.21 -10.95
C LEU A 12 32.31 5.01 -9.61
N ALA A 13 33.16 5.97 -9.25
CA ALA A 13 33.77 6.06 -7.93
C ALA A 13 32.72 6.41 -6.88
N SER A 14 32.67 5.61 -5.82
CA SER A 14 31.91 5.83 -4.60
C SER A 14 32.44 7.04 -3.84
N LEU A 15 31.61 8.05 -3.64
CA LEU A 15 31.86 9.11 -2.66
C LEU A 15 31.34 8.64 -1.29
N SER A 16 32.27 8.34 -0.39
CA SER A 16 32.01 8.18 1.03
C SER A 16 31.90 9.56 1.69
N LEU A 17 30.69 9.96 2.09
CA LEU A 17 30.48 11.09 2.98
C LEU A 17 30.71 10.63 4.44
N ALA A 18 31.91 10.87 4.95
CA ALA A 18 32.17 10.90 6.38
C ALA A 18 32.08 12.35 6.85
N ALA A 19 31.00 12.70 7.56
CA ALA A 19 30.91 13.93 8.33
C ALA A 19 30.79 13.56 9.81
N CYS A 20 31.92 13.51 10.49
CA CYS A 20 32.02 13.51 11.94
C CYS A 20 32.64 14.85 12.34
N GLY A 21 31.94 15.63 13.16
CA GLY A 21 32.42 16.93 13.61
C GLY A 21 31.51 17.51 14.69
N SER A 22 31.85 17.24 15.95
CA SER A 22 31.27 17.90 17.11
C SER A 22 32.03 19.20 17.42
N GLN A 23 31.27 20.25 17.76
CA GLN A 23 31.51 21.24 18.83
C GLN A 23 31.63 22.74 18.46
N SER A 24 30.59 23.45 18.94
CA SER A 24 30.52 24.79 19.57
C SER A 24 30.41 26.11 18.77
N ASN A 25 29.27 26.76 19.06
CA ASN A 25 28.98 28.20 19.20
C ASN A 25 28.92 29.13 17.98
N GLY A 26 27.69 29.46 17.57
CA GLY A 26 27.37 30.64 16.77
C GLY A 26 25.86 30.74 16.52
N LYS A 27 25.17 31.55 17.32
CA LYS A 27 23.73 31.81 17.28
C LYS A 27 23.35 32.57 15.99
N SER A 28 22.56 31.96 15.12
CA SER A 28 21.62 32.69 14.25
C SER A 28 20.46 31.77 13.84
N ALA A 29 19.27 32.29 14.06
CA ALA A 29 18.01 31.60 13.88
C ALA A 29 17.74 31.33 12.39
N ASN A 30 17.64 30.05 12.04
CA ASN A 30 16.68 29.61 11.03
C ASN A 30 16.15 28.26 11.51
N LYS A 31 14.95 28.25 12.09
CA LYS A 31 14.22 27.00 12.38
C LYS A 31 13.75 26.42 11.04
N SER A 32 14.66 25.77 10.32
CA SER A 32 14.24 24.72 9.39
C SER A 32 13.98 23.52 10.28
N GLY A 33 12.69 23.26 10.53
CA GLY A 33 12.26 22.10 11.29
C GLY A 33 12.79 20.86 10.59
N ASP A 34 13.84 20.29 11.18
CA ASP A 34 14.27 18.93 10.91
C ASP A 34 13.12 18.05 11.44
N VAL A 35 12.14 17.78 10.58
CA VAL A 35 11.13 16.76 10.84
C VAL A 35 11.88 15.45 10.64
N ALA A 36 12.59 15.04 11.69
CA ALA A 36 12.97 13.65 11.85
C ALA A 36 11.65 12.87 11.77
N SER A 37 11.40 12.23 10.63
CA SER A 37 10.29 11.30 10.41
C SER A 37 10.45 10.17 11.40
N LYS A 38 9.92 10.37 12.60
CA LYS A 38 9.74 9.33 13.58
C LYS A 38 8.65 8.45 13.00
N SER A 39 9.04 7.38 12.32
CA SER A 39 8.10 6.40 11.77
C SER A 39 7.13 6.02 12.89
N GLU A 40 5.89 6.47 12.81
CA GLU A 40 4.91 6.17 13.84
C GLU A 40 4.68 4.66 13.83
N GLN A 41 4.66 4.01 14.98
CA GLN A 41 4.36 2.59 15.02
C GLN A 41 2.88 2.38 14.71
N PRO A 42 2.50 1.31 13.98
CA PRO A 42 1.10 1.05 13.72
C PRO A 42 0.29 0.95 15.01
N THR A 43 -0.89 1.56 15.03
CA THR A 43 -1.77 1.55 16.20
C THR A 43 -2.20 0.13 16.55
N ALA A 44 -2.50 -0.12 17.84
CA ALA A 44 -3.01 -1.41 18.27
C ALA A 44 -4.33 -1.79 17.56
N THR A 45 -5.20 -0.81 17.30
CA THR A 45 -6.44 -0.97 16.54
C THR A 45 -6.15 -1.46 15.12
N ASN A 46 -5.25 -0.80 14.39
CA ASN A 46 -4.97 -1.16 13.00
C ASN A 46 -4.25 -2.52 12.90
N LYS A 47 -3.37 -2.85 13.86
CA LYS A 47 -2.78 -4.20 13.98
C LYS A 47 -3.84 -5.28 14.21
N LYS A 48 -4.90 -4.99 14.97
CA LYS A 48 -6.01 -5.92 15.20
C LYS A 48 -6.84 -6.11 13.94
N ILE A 49 -7.21 -5.02 13.27
CA ILE A 49 -7.98 -5.05 12.02
C ILE A 49 -7.21 -5.80 10.92
N ALA A 50 -5.90 -5.56 10.77
CA ALA A 50 -5.07 -6.29 9.82
C ALA A 50 -5.15 -7.82 10.04
N LYS A 51 -5.06 -8.28 11.29
CA LYS A 51 -5.22 -9.70 11.63
C LYS A 51 -6.64 -10.23 11.38
N GLU A 52 -7.66 -9.43 11.66
CA GLU A 52 -9.06 -9.79 11.38
C GLU A 52 -9.30 -9.95 9.87
N LEU A 53 -8.71 -9.08 9.04
CA LEU A 53 -8.73 -9.19 7.58
C LEU A 53 -7.98 -10.42 7.09
N GLU A 54 -6.77 -10.69 7.58
CA GLU A 54 -6.05 -11.93 7.24
C GLU A 54 -6.89 -13.16 7.58
N ALA A 55 -7.43 -13.25 8.80
CA ALA A 55 -8.26 -14.39 9.20
C ALA A 55 -9.54 -14.54 8.36
N LYS A 56 -10.11 -13.41 7.91
CA LYS A 56 -11.33 -13.38 7.10
C LYS A 56 -11.09 -13.86 5.66
N PHE A 57 -9.94 -13.53 5.07
CA PHE A 57 -9.63 -13.88 3.68
C PHE A 57 -8.77 -15.16 3.55
N ASN A 58 -8.06 -15.56 4.60
CA ASN A 58 -7.30 -16.80 4.68
C ASN A 58 -8.13 -17.88 5.40
N THR A 59 -9.09 -18.46 4.69
CA THR A 59 -9.96 -19.53 5.20
C THR A 59 -9.42 -20.91 4.81
N ASP A 60 -9.86 -21.95 5.52
CA ASP A 60 -9.62 -23.36 5.16
C ASP A 60 -8.15 -23.76 5.01
N GLY A 61 -7.25 -23.04 5.67
CA GLY A 61 -5.80 -23.27 5.59
C GLY A 61 -5.11 -22.63 4.38
N GLU A 62 -5.87 -21.99 3.49
CA GLU A 62 -5.37 -21.29 2.31
C GLU A 62 -4.89 -19.88 2.65
N LYS A 63 -3.69 -19.53 2.16
CA LYS A 63 -3.11 -18.18 2.30
C LYS A 63 -3.42 -17.35 1.06
N ASN A 64 -4.63 -16.78 1.02
CA ASN A 64 -5.07 -15.91 -0.07
C ASN A 64 -4.41 -14.54 -0.02
N VAL A 65 -4.26 -13.94 1.16
CA VAL A 65 -3.78 -12.57 1.35
C VAL A 65 -2.67 -12.46 2.38
N GLU A 66 -1.89 -11.39 2.28
CA GLU A 66 -0.97 -10.87 3.28
C GLU A 66 -1.39 -9.46 3.67
N THR A 67 -1.25 -9.07 4.95
CA THR A 67 -1.46 -7.68 5.37
C THR A 67 -0.19 -6.93 5.71
N LYS A 68 -0.15 -5.66 5.30
CA LYS A 68 0.90 -4.69 5.66
C LYS A 68 0.25 -3.42 6.18
N ILE A 69 0.93 -2.72 7.09
CA ILE A 69 0.47 -1.42 7.56
C ILE A 69 1.53 -0.39 7.21
N GLN A 70 1.16 0.56 6.35
CA GLN A 70 1.95 1.75 6.09
C GLN A 70 1.59 2.81 7.12
N THR A 71 2.60 3.51 7.63
CA THR A 71 2.45 4.62 8.56
C THR A 71 2.91 5.91 7.90
N ASP A 72 2.43 7.04 8.40
CA ASP A 72 2.82 8.37 7.91
C ASP A 72 2.51 8.57 6.42
N VAL A 73 1.46 7.91 5.90
CA VAL A 73 1.03 8.05 4.51
C VAL A 73 0.45 9.43 4.31
N VAL A 74 1.01 10.16 3.35
CA VAL A 74 0.55 11.50 2.95
C VAL A 74 0.04 11.39 1.53
N ASP A 75 -1.24 11.70 1.33
CA ASP A 75 -1.89 11.65 0.02
C ASP A 75 -2.74 12.90 -0.23
N ASP A 76 -3.52 12.91 -1.30
CA ASP A 76 -4.38 14.04 -1.65
C ASP A 76 -5.60 14.20 -0.75
N THR A 77 -5.92 13.17 0.04
CA THR A 77 -7.04 13.16 0.98
C THR A 77 -6.61 13.62 2.38
N ASP A 78 -5.35 13.40 2.77
CA ASP A 78 -4.80 13.88 4.04
C ASP A 78 -3.32 14.29 3.96
N LYS A 79 -3.05 15.57 4.24
CA LYS A 79 -1.70 16.16 4.26
C LYS A 79 -0.99 16.05 5.63
N THR A 80 -1.67 15.52 6.65
CA THR A 80 -1.15 15.41 8.03
C THR A 80 -0.56 14.05 8.38
N GLY A 81 -0.61 13.08 7.46
CA GLY A 81 -0.18 11.71 7.70
C GLY A 81 -1.30 10.85 8.27
N HIS A 82 -1.46 9.63 7.75
CA HIS A 82 -2.40 8.62 8.26
C HIS A 82 -1.83 7.21 8.08
N GLN A 83 -2.52 6.20 8.60
CA GLN A 83 -2.13 4.80 8.40
C GLN A 83 -3.00 4.13 7.33
N VAL A 84 -2.37 3.26 6.54
CA VAL A 84 -3.05 2.46 5.53
C VAL A 84 -2.80 0.99 5.81
N ILE A 85 -3.88 0.23 6.01
CA ILE A 85 -3.85 -1.23 6.08
C ILE A 85 -3.98 -1.75 4.65
N GLN A 86 -2.91 -2.31 4.10
CA GLN A 86 -2.91 -2.95 2.79
C GLN A 86 -3.17 -4.43 2.93
N VAL A 87 -4.22 -4.92 2.27
CA VAL A 87 -4.56 -6.33 2.12
C VAL A 87 -4.19 -6.75 0.71
N ILE A 88 -3.14 -7.55 0.59
CA ILE A 88 -2.50 -7.88 -0.68
C ILE A 88 -2.86 -9.31 -1.05
N LEU A 89 -3.52 -9.49 -2.20
CA LEU A 89 -3.87 -10.79 -2.74
C LEU A 89 -2.62 -11.49 -3.31
N THR A 90 -2.22 -12.60 -2.70
CA THR A 90 -0.97 -13.32 -3.00
C THR A 90 -1.18 -14.69 -3.63
N ASN A 91 -2.32 -15.36 -3.34
CA ASN A 91 -2.64 -16.64 -3.97
C ASN A 91 -2.87 -16.45 -5.48
N GLN A 92 -2.17 -17.25 -6.29
CA GLN A 92 -2.11 -17.05 -7.74
C GLN A 92 -3.44 -17.33 -8.45
N ASP A 93 -4.20 -18.34 -8.01
CA ASP A 93 -5.48 -18.69 -8.62
C ASP A 93 -6.54 -17.64 -8.29
N SER A 94 -6.63 -17.25 -7.01
CA SER A 94 -7.48 -16.15 -6.56
C SER A 94 -7.13 -14.84 -7.27
N LEU A 95 -5.84 -14.54 -7.42
CA LEU A 95 -5.34 -13.37 -8.13
C LEU A 95 -5.73 -13.36 -9.60
N LYS A 96 -5.56 -14.48 -10.31
CA LYS A 96 -5.94 -14.60 -11.72
C LYS A 96 -7.43 -14.39 -11.92
N ASN A 97 -8.25 -15.00 -11.07
CA ASN A 97 -9.70 -14.86 -11.12
C ASN A 97 -10.14 -13.42 -10.82
N MET A 98 -9.54 -12.79 -9.81
CA MET A 98 -9.87 -11.42 -9.43
C MET A 98 -9.45 -10.40 -10.50
N LYS A 99 -8.28 -10.58 -11.13
CA LYS A 99 -7.85 -9.78 -12.28
C LYS A 99 -8.82 -9.90 -13.45
N ALA A 100 -9.18 -11.13 -13.82
CA ALA A 100 -10.15 -11.34 -14.90
C ALA A 100 -11.52 -10.74 -14.59
N ALA A 101 -11.96 -10.78 -13.33
CA ALA A 101 -13.19 -10.13 -12.89
C ALA A 101 -13.08 -8.59 -12.99
N LYS A 102 -11.96 -8.01 -12.54
CA LYS A 102 -11.71 -6.57 -12.62
C LYS A 102 -11.62 -6.09 -14.07
N ASP A 103 -10.89 -6.78 -14.93
CA ASP A 103 -10.79 -6.46 -16.36
C ASP A 103 -12.15 -6.51 -17.06
N ALA A 104 -12.98 -7.51 -16.71
CA ALA A 104 -14.34 -7.61 -17.21
C ALA A 104 -15.22 -6.47 -16.68
N LEU A 105 -15.04 -6.04 -15.43
CA LEU A 105 -15.77 -4.91 -14.84
C LEU A 105 -15.40 -3.61 -15.54
N ASP A 106 -14.11 -3.34 -15.68
CA ASP A 106 -13.57 -2.13 -16.33
C ASP A 106 -13.97 -2.05 -17.82
N SER A 107 -14.17 -3.19 -18.48
CA SER A 107 -14.62 -3.28 -19.87
C SER A 107 -16.15 -3.38 -20.02
N ASN A 108 -16.91 -3.31 -18.92
CA ASN A 108 -18.37 -3.45 -18.90
C ASN A 108 -18.88 -4.79 -19.50
N THR A 109 -18.12 -5.87 -19.31
CA THR A 109 -18.43 -7.24 -19.74
C THR A 109 -18.56 -8.23 -18.58
N ALA A 110 -18.40 -7.78 -17.34
CA ALA A 110 -18.49 -8.64 -16.15
C ALA A 110 -19.86 -9.30 -16.01
N ASN A 111 -19.85 -10.62 -15.80
CA ASN A 111 -21.03 -11.38 -15.39
C ASN A 111 -21.31 -11.26 -13.89
N ASP A 112 -22.49 -11.72 -13.47
CA ASP A 112 -22.95 -11.62 -12.08
C ASP A 112 -21.99 -12.29 -11.08
N THR A 113 -21.36 -13.40 -11.44
CA THR A 113 -20.39 -14.09 -10.57
C THR A 113 -19.12 -13.25 -10.37
N GLN A 114 -18.63 -12.60 -11.43
CA GLN A 114 -17.46 -11.72 -11.34
C GLN A 114 -17.78 -10.48 -10.49
N LYS A 115 -18.94 -9.87 -10.73
CA LYS A 115 -19.44 -8.74 -9.93
C LYS A 115 -19.59 -9.10 -8.45
N LEU A 116 -20.23 -10.25 -8.17
CA LEU A 116 -20.44 -10.73 -6.81
C LEU A 116 -19.13 -10.99 -6.08
N SER A 117 -18.11 -11.49 -6.79
CA SER A 117 -16.78 -11.74 -6.24
C SER A 117 -16.10 -10.43 -5.81
N ILE A 118 -16.11 -9.41 -6.66
CA ILE A 118 -15.55 -8.07 -6.34
C ILE A 118 -16.35 -7.42 -5.21
N LYS A 119 -17.68 -7.42 -5.32
CA LYS A 119 -18.59 -6.88 -4.31
C LYS A 119 -18.37 -7.51 -2.94
N GLY A 120 -18.17 -8.83 -2.89
CA GLY A 120 -17.88 -9.55 -1.65
C GLY A 120 -16.63 -9.03 -0.95
N VAL A 121 -15.56 -8.73 -1.70
CA VAL A 121 -14.36 -8.10 -1.14
C VAL A 121 -14.65 -6.69 -0.66
N GLN A 122 -15.30 -5.86 -1.50
CA GLN A 122 -15.60 -4.46 -1.18
C GLN A 122 -16.46 -4.32 0.08
N VAL A 123 -17.49 -5.15 0.22
CA VAL A 123 -18.35 -5.18 1.43
C VAL A 123 -17.54 -5.58 2.65
N ASN A 124 -16.73 -6.64 2.57
CA ASN A 124 -15.91 -7.07 3.71
C ASN A 124 -14.90 -5.99 4.14
N VAL A 125 -14.23 -5.34 3.18
CA VAL A 125 -13.31 -4.24 3.45
C VAL A 125 -14.04 -3.05 4.08
N GLY A 126 -15.20 -2.66 3.54
CA GLY A 126 -16.01 -1.57 4.09
C GLY A 126 -16.51 -1.83 5.50
N GLU A 127 -16.95 -3.05 5.83
CA GLU A 127 -17.38 -3.41 7.19
C GLU A 127 -16.22 -3.38 8.19
N GLU A 128 -15.03 -3.86 7.80
CA GLU A 128 -13.84 -3.80 8.64
C GLU A 128 -13.35 -2.35 8.82
N ALA A 129 -13.46 -1.51 7.79
CA ALA A 129 -13.06 -0.10 7.85
C ALA A 129 -13.85 0.70 8.89
N LYS A 130 -15.13 0.38 9.13
CA LYS A 130 -15.94 1.04 10.17
C LYS A 130 -15.34 0.91 11.59
N LYS A 131 -14.45 -0.06 11.82
CA LYS A 131 -13.77 -0.29 13.10
C LYS A 131 -12.52 0.57 13.28
N LEU A 132 -12.07 1.30 12.25
CA LEU A 132 -10.89 2.15 12.31
C LEU A 132 -11.04 3.21 13.43
N ALA A 133 -9.90 3.59 14.01
CA ALA A 133 -9.88 4.50 15.14
C ALA A 133 -10.30 5.93 14.75
N ASN A 134 -10.05 6.32 13.50
CA ASN A 134 -10.31 7.65 12.96
C ASN A 134 -10.77 7.56 11.50
N ASP A 135 -11.23 8.68 10.95
CA ASP A 135 -11.81 8.74 9.59
C ASP A 135 -10.76 8.93 8.47
N LYS A 136 -9.49 9.08 8.85
CA LYS A 136 -8.37 9.35 7.93
C LYS A 136 -7.65 8.07 7.54
N ASP A 137 -7.50 7.15 8.49
CA ASP A 137 -6.93 5.83 8.23
C ASP A 137 -7.77 5.08 7.19
N GLN A 138 -7.10 4.21 6.43
CA GLN A 138 -7.69 3.54 5.28
C GLN A 138 -7.38 2.05 5.28
N ILE A 139 -8.26 1.29 4.64
CA ILE A 139 -8.01 -0.10 4.25
C ILE A 139 -8.03 -0.16 2.73
N GLU A 140 -6.98 -0.73 2.16
CA GLU A 140 -6.81 -0.96 0.73
C GLU A 140 -6.76 -2.46 0.47
N PHE A 141 -7.49 -2.94 -0.54
CA PHE A 141 -7.41 -4.33 -1.00
C PHE A 141 -7.05 -4.36 -2.48
N GLY A 142 -6.00 -5.11 -2.82
CA GLY A 142 -5.49 -5.17 -4.17
C GLY A 142 -4.35 -6.17 -4.36
N TRP A 143 -3.57 -5.96 -5.41
CA TRP A 143 -2.35 -6.74 -5.70
C TRP A 143 -1.24 -5.84 -6.22
N THR A 144 0.01 -6.29 -6.10
CA THR A 144 1.18 -5.50 -6.48
C THR A 144 1.28 -5.28 -8.00
N LEU A 145 1.67 -4.06 -8.38
CA LEU A 145 1.97 -3.64 -9.75
C LEU A 145 3.48 -3.46 -9.90
N GLY A 146 4.20 -4.54 -10.21
CA GLY A 146 5.65 -4.51 -10.51
C GLY A 146 6.55 -4.25 -9.30
N SER A 147 6.34 -3.16 -8.55
CA SER A 147 6.97 -2.86 -7.26
C SER A 147 6.00 -3.14 -6.09
N ALA A 148 6.56 -3.35 -4.89
CA ALA A 148 5.78 -3.77 -3.73
C ALA A 148 4.84 -2.68 -3.16
N ASP A 149 5.07 -1.42 -3.52
CA ASP A 149 4.39 -0.26 -2.92
C ASP A 149 3.26 0.31 -3.79
N GLN A 150 3.13 -0.16 -5.03
CA GLN A 150 2.02 0.19 -5.92
C GLN A 150 1.04 -0.97 -6.00
N LEU A 151 -0.21 -0.72 -5.62
CA LEU A 151 -1.28 -1.70 -5.69
C LEU A 151 -2.28 -1.33 -6.78
N ASP A 152 -2.74 -2.32 -7.52
CA ASP A 152 -3.98 -2.24 -8.28
C ASP A 152 -5.13 -2.60 -7.34
N LEU A 153 -6.07 -1.67 -7.16
CA LEU A 153 -7.06 -1.73 -6.09
C LEU A 153 -8.42 -2.17 -6.63
N ILE A 154 -9.11 -3.01 -5.85
CA ILE A 154 -10.52 -3.34 -6.06
C ILE A 154 -11.41 -2.85 -4.91
N ALA A 155 -10.82 -2.55 -3.76
CA ALA A 155 -11.51 -1.92 -2.64
C ALA A 155 -10.57 -0.94 -1.93
N LYS A 156 -11.14 0.19 -1.52
CA LYS A 156 -10.48 1.19 -0.70
C LYS A 156 -11.53 1.87 0.16
N SER A 157 -11.36 1.85 1.48
CA SER A 157 -12.38 2.36 2.40
C SER A 157 -11.76 3.07 3.60
N THR A 158 -12.44 4.12 4.04
CA THR A 158 -12.23 4.80 5.33
C THR A 158 -13.30 4.32 6.31
N LYS A 159 -13.25 4.81 7.55
CA LYS A 159 -14.29 4.55 8.54
C LYS A 159 -15.71 4.93 8.10
N THR A 160 -15.83 6.00 7.32
CA THR A 160 -17.12 6.64 7.04
C THR A 160 -17.63 6.39 5.63
N LYS A 161 -16.74 6.01 4.70
CA LYS A 161 -17.11 5.79 3.29
C LYS A 161 -16.16 4.83 2.59
N ASN A 162 -16.70 4.17 1.57
CA ASN A 162 -15.90 3.52 0.54
C ASN A 162 -15.38 4.62 -0.42
N LEU A 163 -14.09 4.58 -0.71
CA LEU A 163 -13.43 5.46 -1.67
C LEU A 163 -13.43 4.86 -3.09
N ILE A 164 -13.53 3.53 -3.20
CA ILE A 164 -13.91 2.82 -4.42
C ILE A 164 -15.35 2.35 -4.24
N ASP A 165 -16.23 2.71 -5.19
CA ASP A 165 -17.65 2.38 -5.11
C ASP A 165 -17.91 0.87 -5.15
N ILE A 166 -18.96 0.45 -4.45
CA ILE A 166 -19.38 -0.94 -4.43
C ILE A 166 -20.00 -1.30 -5.78
N VAL A 167 -19.58 -2.43 -6.35
CA VAL A 167 -20.13 -2.95 -7.60
C VAL A 167 -21.60 -3.33 -7.44
N GLU A 168 -22.39 -2.91 -8.43
CA GLU A 168 -23.81 -3.25 -8.59
C GLU A 168 -24.03 -4.50 -9.44
#